data_AF-A0ABD1UFF6-F1
#
_entry.id   AF-A0ABD1UFF6-F1
#
_cell.length_a   1.000
_cell.length_b   1.000
_cell.length_c   1.000
_cell.angle_alpha   90.00
_cell.angle_beta   90.00
_cell.angle_gamma   90.00
#
_symmetry.space_group_name_H-M   'P 1'
#
loop_
_entity.id
_entity.type
_entity.pdbx_description
1 polymer ?
#
loop_
_entity_poly.entity_id
_entity_poly.type
_entity_poly.pdbx_seq_one_letter_code
_entity_poly.pdbx_strand_id
1 'polypeptide(L)'
;MDLLDWLGLFFGFQGDNVKNQRENLVLHLANSQMRLQPPPAAVDSLDSGILHRFQQKLLKNYTSWCSYLGKKSQVRLPKHHNPNRQRNELLYVCLYLLIWGEAANMRFAPECLCYIYHHMAMELNYILDDHIDENTGQLFVPSTCGQFGFLNNIVTPFYVTIKGEVGRSRNGTAPHSAWRNYDDINEYFWSRCFQRIKWPIDIRNI
;
A
#
# COMPACT_ATOMS: atom_id res chain seq x y z
N MET A 1 8.42 11.97 16.21
CA MET A 1 7.54 11.03 15.52
C MET A 1 6.90 11.78 14.36
N ASP A 2 7.23 11.41 13.13
CA ASP A 2 6.63 11.98 11.92
C ASP A 2 5.50 11.09 11.35
N LEU A 3 4.97 11.44 10.17
CA LEU A 3 3.88 10.69 9.53
C LEU A 3 4.27 9.25 9.17
N LEU A 4 5.53 9.01 8.81
CA LEU A 4 6.04 7.69 8.46
C LEU A 4 6.23 6.83 9.71
N ASP A 5 6.72 7.41 10.81
CA ASP A 5 6.77 6.72 12.11
C ASP A 5 5.36 6.33 12.57
N TRP A 6 4.39 7.24 12.40
CA TRP A 6 2.99 7.01 12.77
C TRP A 6 2.39 5.85 11.96
N LEU A 7 2.54 5.84 10.63
CA LEU A 7 2.13 4.72 9.79
C LEU A 7 2.86 3.43 10.16
N GLY A 8 4.15 3.52 10.46
CA GLY A 8 4.98 2.40 10.90
C GLY A 8 4.43 1.70 12.13
N LEU A 9 3.97 2.47 13.12
CA LEU A 9 3.38 1.95 14.35
C LEU A 9 2.01 1.31 14.12
N PHE A 10 1.12 1.99 13.39
CA PHE A 10 -0.26 1.50 13.19
C PHE A 10 -0.34 0.26 12.31
N PHE A 11 0.53 0.14 11.30
CA PHE A 11 0.51 -0.96 10.34
C PHE A 11 1.65 -1.97 10.53
N GLY A 12 2.50 -1.78 11.55
CA GLY A 12 3.53 -2.74 11.91
C GLY A 12 4.64 -2.90 10.87
N PHE A 13 5.03 -1.81 10.21
CA PHE A 13 6.18 -1.80 9.29
C PHE A 13 7.51 -1.88 10.06
N GLN A 14 8.54 -2.41 9.41
CA GLN A 14 9.89 -2.48 9.94
C GLN A 14 10.51 -1.09 10.07
N GLY A 15 11.13 -0.80 11.22
CA GLY A 15 11.71 0.51 11.50
C GLY A 15 12.78 0.95 10.49
N ASP A 16 13.55 0.00 9.94
CA ASP A 16 14.55 0.32 8.91
C ASP A 16 13.90 0.61 7.55
N ASN A 17 12.79 -0.06 7.20
CA ASN A 17 12.01 0.30 6.02
C ASN A 17 11.44 1.72 6.16
N VAL A 18 10.92 2.08 7.33
CA VAL A 18 10.41 3.43 7.62
C VAL A 18 11.48 4.50 7.39
N LYS A 19 12.70 4.30 7.92
CA LYS A 19 13.83 5.22 7.71
C LYS A 19 14.21 5.32 6.23
N ASN A 20 14.32 4.18 5.54
CA ASN A 20 14.71 4.14 4.13
C ASN A 20 13.67 4.85 3.24
N GLN A 21 12.37 4.62 3.46
CA GLN A 21 11.32 5.26 2.67
C GLN A 21 11.20 6.76 2.98
N ARG A 22 11.53 7.19 4.20
CA ARG A 22 11.62 8.61 4.55
C ARG A 22 12.67 9.32 3.70
N GLU A 23 13.90 8.81 3.69
CA GLU A 23 14.99 9.38 2.91
C GLU A 23 14.64 9.39 1.41
N ASN A 24 14.12 8.27 0.90
CA ASN A 24 13.69 8.14 -0.48
C ASN A 24 12.63 9.19 -0.88
N LEU A 25 11.59 9.38 -0.06
CA LEU A 25 10.53 10.35 -0.33
C LEU A 25 11.07 11.79 -0.32
N VAL A 26 11.88 12.15 0.69
CA VAL A 26 12.47 13.48 0.80
C VAL A 26 13.33 13.79 -0.42
N LEU A 27 14.18 12.86 -0.84
CA LEU A 27 15.02 13.02 -2.03
C LEU A 27 14.20 13.20 -3.31
N HIS A 28 13.15 12.40 -3.50
CA HIS A 28 12.31 12.51 -4.70
C HIS A 28 11.55 13.84 -4.78
N LEU A 29 11.01 14.31 -3.65
CA LEU A 29 10.30 15.58 -3.58
C LEU A 29 11.26 16.76 -3.75
N ALA A 30 12.39 16.76 -3.06
CA ALA A 30 13.42 17.80 -3.19
C ALA A 30 13.94 17.92 -4.63
N ASN A 31 14.27 16.79 -5.26
CA ASN A 31 14.72 16.74 -6.66
C ASN A 31 13.64 17.22 -7.63
N SER A 32 12.36 16.98 -7.34
CA SER A 32 11.26 17.48 -8.16
C SER A 32 11.06 18.98 -7.97
N GLN A 33 11.30 19.50 -6.77
CA GLN A 33 11.21 20.92 -6.44
C GLN A 33 12.31 21.76 -7.08
N MET A 34 13.55 21.25 -7.07
CA MET A 34 14.67 21.88 -7.75
C MET A 34 14.48 22.01 -9.28
N ARG A 35 13.57 21.23 -9.86
CA ARG A 35 13.26 21.25 -11.30
C ARG A 35 12.11 22.19 -11.69
N LEU A 36 11.48 22.87 -10.73
CA LEU A 36 10.43 23.85 -11.04
C LEU A 36 11.00 25.06 -11.79
N GLN A 37 10.28 25.51 -12.82
CA GLN A 37 10.53 26.77 -13.50
C GLN A 37 9.23 27.58 -13.58
N PRO A 38 9.23 28.84 -13.08
CA PRO A 38 10.31 29.51 -12.35
C PRO A 38 10.60 28.84 -10.99
N PRO A 39 11.77 29.10 -10.36
CA PRO A 39 12.10 28.59 -9.04
C PRO A 39 11.00 28.95 -8.01
N PRO A 40 10.72 28.08 -7.04
CA PRO A 40 9.67 28.32 -6.06
C PRO A 40 10.00 29.55 -5.20
N ALA A 41 8.99 30.40 -4.96
CA ALA A 41 9.14 31.63 -4.17
C ALA A 41 9.51 31.36 -2.70
N ALA A 42 9.15 30.19 -2.17
CA ALA A 42 9.50 29.72 -0.84
C ALA A 42 10.20 28.36 -0.96
N VAL A 43 11.54 28.37 -0.87
CA VAL A 43 12.39 27.18 -1.02
C VAL A 43 12.11 26.14 0.07
N ASP A 44 11.73 26.60 1.27
CA ASP A 44 11.52 25.76 2.46
C ASP A 44 10.12 25.12 2.53
N SER A 45 9.19 25.47 1.62
CA SER A 45 7.85 24.92 1.59
C SER A 45 7.67 23.97 0.41
N LEU A 46 7.10 22.78 0.65
CA LEU A 46 6.79 21.83 -0.42
C LEU A 46 5.64 22.35 -1.28
N ASP A 47 5.89 22.49 -2.59
CA ASP A 47 4.85 22.85 -3.55
C ASP A 47 3.78 21.74 -3.63
N SER A 48 2.52 22.11 -3.41
CA SER A 48 1.39 21.16 -3.39
C SER A 48 1.17 20.51 -4.77
N GLY A 49 1.50 21.20 -5.86
CA GLY A 49 1.44 20.66 -7.21
C GLY A 49 2.48 19.57 -7.47
N ILE A 50 3.69 19.68 -6.90
CA ILE A 50 4.70 18.62 -6.98
C ILE A 50 4.20 17.35 -6.30
N LEU A 51 3.74 17.47 -5.06
CA LEU A 51 3.23 16.34 -4.30
C LEU A 51 2.08 15.68 -5.06
N HIS A 52 1.18 16.48 -5.62
CA HIS A 52 0.05 15.96 -6.38
C HIS A 52 0.46 15.18 -7.62
N ARG A 53 1.38 15.73 -8.43
CA ARG A 53 1.91 15.02 -9.60
C ARG A 53 2.65 13.74 -9.20
N PHE A 54 3.40 13.78 -8.10
CA PHE A 54 4.10 12.61 -7.56
C PHE A 54 3.11 11.52 -7.15
N GLN A 55 2.08 11.87 -6.38
CA GLN A 55 1.02 10.96 -5.96
C GLN A 55 0.31 10.34 -7.18
N GLN A 56 -0.12 11.14 -8.14
CA GLN A 56 -0.80 10.66 -9.34
C GLN A 56 0.06 9.67 -10.13
N LYS A 57 1.37 9.95 -10.25
CA LYS A 57 2.30 9.04 -10.92
C LYS A 57 2.48 7.75 -10.15
N LEU A 58 2.68 7.84 -8.84
CA LEU A 58 2.88 6.69 -7.95
C LEU A 58 1.66 5.76 -7.93
N LEU A 59 0.46 6.34 -7.80
CA LEU A 59 -0.80 5.61 -7.66
C LEU A 59 -1.50 5.33 -8.99
N LYS A 60 -0.88 5.66 -10.14
CA LYS A 60 -1.48 5.48 -11.47
C LYS A 60 -2.01 4.06 -11.67
N ASN A 61 -1.22 3.04 -11.32
CA ASN A 61 -1.62 1.65 -11.45
C ASN A 61 -2.85 1.33 -10.59
N TYR A 62 -2.83 1.78 -9.33
CA TYR A 62 -3.94 1.60 -8.40
C TYR A 62 -5.24 2.26 -8.89
N THR A 63 -5.14 3.48 -9.42
CA THR A 63 -6.29 4.20 -9.99
C THR A 63 -6.86 3.44 -11.19
N SER A 64 -6.02 2.98 -12.11
CA SER A 64 -6.44 2.18 -13.25
C SER A 64 -7.06 0.84 -12.82
N TRP A 65 -6.46 0.15 -11.86
CA TRP A 65 -6.95 -1.12 -11.32
C TRP A 65 -8.34 -0.96 -10.66
N CYS A 66 -8.54 0.08 -9.84
CA CYS A 66 -9.84 0.38 -9.25
C CYS A 66 -10.90 0.67 -10.33
N SER A 67 -10.54 1.45 -11.36
CA SER A 67 -11.44 1.76 -12.47
C SER A 67 -11.85 0.51 -13.24
N TYR A 68 -10.90 -0.38 -13.51
CA TYR A 68 -11.16 -1.64 -14.22
C TYR A 68 -12.12 -2.55 -13.44
N LEU A 69 -11.91 -2.67 -12.12
CA LEU A 69 -12.76 -3.50 -11.26
C LEU A 69 -14.11 -2.84 -10.88
N GLY A 70 -14.35 -1.60 -11.30
CA GLY A 70 -15.52 -0.83 -10.87
C GLY A 70 -15.55 -0.57 -9.35
N LYS A 71 -14.39 -0.51 -8.69
CA LYS A 71 -14.26 -0.28 -7.25
C LYS A 71 -13.96 1.19 -6.96
N LYS A 72 -14.63 1.75 -5.95
CA LYS A 72 -14.34 3.11 -5.48
C LYS A 72 -12.95 3.15 -4.85
N SER A 73 -12.14 4.11 -5.27
CA SER A 73 -10.82 4.37 -4.65
C SER A 73 -10.97 4.66 -3.15
N GLN A 74 -10.07 4.10 -2.35
CA GLN A 74 -9.97 4.37 -0.91
C GLN A 74 -9.06 5.56 -0.60
N VAL A 75 -8.43 6.16 -1.61
CA VAL A 75 -7.71 7.42 -1.46
C VAL A 75 -8.73 8.56 -1.40
N ARG A 76 -8.99 9.07 -0.19
CA ARG A 76 -9.97 10.11 0.11
C ARG A 76 -9.26 11.42 0.43
N LEU A 77 -9.04 12.23 -0.59
CA LEU A 77 -8.49 13.57 -0.40
C LEU A 77 -9.60 14.56 -0.03
N PRO A 78 -9.44 15.35 1.05
CA PRO A 78 -10.32 16.47 1.36
C PRO A 78 -10.39 17.50 0.21
N LYS A 79 -11.42 18.36 0.23
CA LYS A 79 -11.56 19.48 -0.73
C LYS A 79 -10.29 20.35 -0.78
N HIS A 80 -10.02 21.01 -1.91
CA HIS A 80 -8.79 21.77 -2.15
C HIS A 80 -8.45 22.81 -1.07
N HIS A 81 -9.44 23.45 -0.46
CA HIS A 81 -9.23 24.47 0.58
C HIS A 81 -9.03 23.89 1.99
N ASN A 82 -9.12 22.57 2.17
CA ASN A 82 -8.94 21.96 3.48
C ASN A 82 -7.44 21.92 3.84
N PRO A 83 -7.04 22.46 5.01
CA PRO A 83 -5.64 22.52 5.42
C PRO A 83 -5.00 21.13 5.57
N ASN A 84 -5.79 20.10 5.84
CA ASN A 84 -5.30 18.73 6.01
C ASN A 84 -5.10 17.97 4.69
N ARG A 85 -5.45 18.56 3.54
CA ARG A 85 -5.37 17.88 2.24
C ARG A 85 -3.96 17.38 1.94
N GLN A 86 -2.96 18.25 2.09
CA GLN A 86 -1.56 17.92 1.80
C GLN A 86 -1.04 16.82 2.74
N ARG A 87 -1.44 16.88 4.02
CA ARG A 87 -1.14 15.83 5.01
C ARG A 87 -1.73 14.48 4.63
N ASN A 88 -3.02 14.45 4.27
CA ASN A 88 -3.69 13.21 3.87
C ASN A 88 -3.08 12.65 2.58
N GLU A 89 -2.73 13.52 1.64
CA GLU A 89 -2.04 13.15 0.41
C GLU A 89 -0.68 12.51 0.68
N LEU A 90 0.13 13.11 1.58
CA LEU A 90 1.37 12.51 2.05
C LEU A 90 1.14 11.16 2.74
N LEU A 91 0.11 11.03 3.57
CA LEU A 91 -0.19 9.76 4.23
C LEU A 91 -0.43 8.61 3.23
N TYR A 92 -1.21 8.85 2.17
CA TYR A 92 -1.42 7.83 1.13
C TYR A 92 -0.15 7.51 0.34
N VAL A 93 0.65 8.52 0.01
CA VAL A 93 1.96 8.33 -0.65
C VAL A 93 2.89 7.49 0.24
N CYS A 94 3.05 7.88 1.49
CA CYS A 94 3.88 7.20 2.47
C CYS A 94 3.42 5.76 2.68
N LEU A 95 2.11 5.53 2.80
CA LEU A 95 1.53 4.19 2.95
C LEU A 95 1.91 3.30 1.76
N TYR A 96 1.77 3.80 0.53
CA TYR A 96 2.16 3.04 -0.66
C TYR A 96 3.65 2.71 -0.67
N LEU A 97 4.52 3.68 -0.34
CA LEU A 97 5.97 3.47 -0.31
C LEU A 97 6.39 2.46 0.77
N LEU A 98 5.77 2.50 1.94
CA LEU A 98 6.02 1.53 3.02
C LEU A 98 5.62 0.11 2.61
N ILE A 99 4.42 -0.05 2.02
CA ILE A 99 3.94 -1.32 1.46
C ILE A 99 4.93 -1.81 0.39
N TRP A 100 5.30 -0.94 -0.56
CA TRP A 100 6.27 -1.27 -1.60
C TRP A 100 7.63 -1.69 -1.03
N GLY A 101 8.09 -1.02 0.03
CA GLY A 101 9.37 -1.29 0.71
C GLY A 101 9.46 -2.68 1.34
N GLU A 102 8.35 -3.24 1.81
CA GLU A 102 8.30 -4.56 2.46
C GLU A 102 7.63 -5.66 1.62
N ALA A 103 7.07 -5.34 0.45
CA ALA A 103 6.35 -6.31 -0.39
C ALA A 103 7.20 -7.50 -0.91
N ALA A 104 8.53 -7.44 -0.83
CA ALA A 104 9.45 -8.48 -1.30
C ALA A 104 9.13 -8.96 -2.74
N ASN A 105 8.84 -10.25 -2.92
CA ASN A 105 8.54 -10.85 -4.23
C ASN A 105 7.15 -10.46 -4.77
N MET A 106 6.25 -9.92 -3.93
CA MET A 106 4.91 -9.49 -4.39
C MET A 106 4.98 -8.27 -5.30
N ARG A 107 6.14 -7.58 -5.40
CA ARG A 107 6.36 -6.49 -6.38
C ARG A 107 6.19 -6.93 -7.83
N PHE A 108 6.33 -8.23 -8.09
CA PHE A 108 6.12 -8.82 -9.41
C PHE A 108 4.65 -9.15 -9.69
N ALA A 109 3.75 -8.91 -8.73
CA ALA A 109 2.29 -9.01 -8.89
C ALA A 109 1.65 -7.63 -8.57
N PRO A 110 1.68 -6.67 -9.51
CA PRO A 110 1.24 -5.30 -9.25
C PRO A 110 -0.21 -5.18 -8.76
N GLU A 111 -1.08 -6.09 -9.18
CA GLU A 111 -2.51 -6.10 -8.88
C GLU A 111 -2.78 -6.71 -7.51
N CYS A 112 -1.96 -7.68 -7.10
CA CYS A 112 -1.87 -8.11 -5.70
C CYS A 112 -1.48 -6.92 -4.81
N LEU A 113 -0.50 -6.13 -5.22
CA LEU A 113 -0.09 -4.94 -4.48
C LEU A 113 -1.19 -3.87 -4.43
N CYS A 114 -1.93 -3.68 -5.52
CA CYS A 114 -3.10 -2.80 -5.54
C CYS A 114 -4.19 -3.26 -4.56
N TYR A 115 -4.42 -4.56 -4.43
CA TYR A 115 -5.37 -5.11 -3.47
C TYR A 115 -4.93 -4.84 -2.02
N ILE A 116 -3.67 -5.12 -1.68
CA ILE A 116 -3.11 -4.82 -0.34
C ILE A 116 -3.25 -3.32 -0.04
N TYR A 117 -2.83 -2.47 -0.97
CA TYR A 117 -2.93 -1.02 -0.81
C TYR A 117 -4.39 -0.55 -0.67
N HIS A 118 -5.33 -1.15 -1.42
CA HIS A 118 -6.75 -0.80 -1.34
C HIS A 118 -7.28 -0.97 0.09
N HIS A 119 -7.01 -2.13 0.68
CA HIS A 119 -7.52 -2.44 2.01
C HIS A 119 -6.78 -1.67 3.11
N MET A 120 -5.46 -1.52 3.03
CA MET A 120 -4.73 -0.71 4.01
C MET A 120 -5.11 0.78 3.92
N ALA A 121 -5.41 1.29 2.73
CA ALA A 121 -5.95 2.65 2.58
C ALA A 121 -7.36 2.79 3.17
N MET A 122 -8.18 1.74 3.11
CA MET A 122 -9.46 1.69 3.81
C MET A 122 -9.27 1.72 5.33
N GLU A 123 -8.35 0.90 5.88
CA GLU A 123 -8.00 0.92 7.30
C GLU A 123 -7.45 2.27 7.75
N LEU A 124 -6.62 2.91 6.91
CA LEU A 124 -6.13 4.27 7.16
C LEU A 124 -7.30 5.26 7.28
N ASN A 125 -8.32 5.15 6.42
CA ASN A 125 -9.52 5.99 6.54
C ASN A 125 -10.24 5.77 7.87
N TYR A 126 -10.36 4.51 8.33
CA TYR A 126 -10.97 4.23 9.63
C TYR A 126 -10.19 4.86 10.79
N ILE A 127 -8.87 4.85 10.74
CA ILE A 127 -8.04 5.53 11.75
C ILE A 127 -8.24 7.05 11.66
N LEU A 128 -8.25 7.63 10.46
CA LEU A 128 -8.42 9.09 10.28
C LEU A 128 -9.82 9.60 10.66
N ASP A 129 -10.83 8.73 10.54
CA ASP A 129 -12.23 9.03 10.87
C ASP A 129 -12.57 8.67 12.34
N ASP A 130 -11.56 8.28 13.17
CA ASP A 130 -11.73 7.82 14.55
C ASP A 130 -12.81 6.73 14.69
N HIS A 131 -12.83 5.79 13.73
CA HIS A 131 -13.85 4.74 13.68
C HIS A 131 -13.82 3.87 14.93
N ILE A 132 -14.99 3.53 15.47
CA ILE A 132 -15.13 2.62 16.62
C ILE A 132 -15.40 1.22 16.09
N ASP A 133 -14.60 0.24 16.52
CA ASP A 133 -14.82 -1.17 16.21
C ASP A 133 -16.05 -1.67 16.98
N GLU A 134 -17.06 -2.11 16.24
CA GLU A 134 -18.35 -2.54 16.79
C GLU A 134 -18.24 -3.75 17.73
N ASN A 135 -17.22 -4.60 17.57
CA ASN A 135 -17.04 -5.79 18.40
C ASN A 135 -16.37 -5.47 19.74
N THR A 136 -15.47 -4.47 19.76
CA THR A 136 -14.68 -4.13 20.96
C THR A 136 -15.17 -2.88 21.68
N GLY A 137 -15.92 -2.01 20.99
CA GLY A 137 -16.31 -0.69 21.49
C GLY A 137 -15.13 0.29 21.64
N GLN A 138 -13.96 -0.04 21.09
CA GLN A 138 -12.76 0.80 21.12
C GLN A 138 -12.46 1.40 19.75
N LEU A 139 -11.53 2.36 19.70
CA LEU A 139 -11.03 2.88 18.42
C LEU A 139 -10.45 1.75 17.57
N PHE A 140 -10.71 1.82 16.27
CA PHE A 140 -10.23 0.86 15.30
C PHE A 140 -8.70 0.77 15.33
N VAL A 141 -8.20 -0.46 15.42
CA VAL A 141 -6.78 -0.77 15.34
C VAL A 141 -6.59 -1.81 14.22
N PRO A 142 -5.70 -1.56 13.24
CA PRO A 142 -5.42 -2.53 12.19
C PRO A 142 -4.99 -3.88 12.75
N SER A 143 -5.37 -4.95 12.08
CA SER A 143 -4.91 -6.31 12.39
C SER A 143 -3.38 -6.47 12.28
N THR A 144 -2.73 -5.57 11.56
CA THR A 144 -1.28 -5.48 11.38
C THR A 144 -0.58 -4.62 12.44
N CYS A 145 -1.31 -4.05 13.40
CA CYS A 145 -0.71 -3.26 14.47
C CYS A 145 0.20 -4.13 15.34
N GLY A 146 1.41 -3.64 15.62
CA GLY A 146 2.43 -4.35 16.39
C GLY A 146 3.72 -4.61 15.61
N GLN A 147 4.74 -5.10 16.32
CA GLN A 147 6.06 -5.31 15.72
C GLN A 147 6.00 -6.36 14.60
N PHE A 148 6.49 -6.00 13.41
CA PHE A 148 6.48 -6.86 12.22
C PHE A 148 5.08 -7.28 11.75
N GLY A 149 4.03 -6.57 12.14
CA GLY A 149 2.66 -6.99 11.83
C GLY A 149 2.35 -6.99 10.33
N PHE A 150 2.90 -6.06 9.54
CA PHE A 150 2.76 -6.11 8.08
C PHE A 150 3.44 -7.36 7.49
N LEU A 151 4.67 -7.66 7.93
CA LEU A 151 5.40 -8.85 7.50
C LEU A 151 4.66 -10.14 7.88
N ASN A 152 4.20 -10.26 9.11
CA ASN A 152 3.61 -11.48 9.64
C ASN A 152 2.19 -11.72 9.11
N ASN A 153 1.37 -10.67 9.00
CA ASN A 153 -0.05 -10.81 8.71
C ASN A 153 -0.39 -10.58 7.23
N ILE A 154 0.48 -9.91 6.46
CA ILE A 154 0.26 -9.65 5.03
C ILE A 154 1.31 -10.36 4.17
N VAL A 155 2.59 -10.04 4.34
CA VAL A 155 3.66 -10.54 3.44
C VAL A 155 3.82 -12.06 3.56
N THR A 156 3.87 -12.58 4.79
CA THR A 156 4.12 -14.00 5.07
C THR A 156 3.04 -14.91 4.49
N PRO A 157 1.73 -14.64 4.67
CA PRO A 157 0.68 -15.46 4.06
C PRO A 157 0.79 -15.55 2.54
N PHE A 158 0.94 -14.41 1.84
CA PHE A 158 1.12 -14.43 0.39
C PHE A 158 2.40 -15.15 -0.04
N TYR A 159 3.50 -14.93 0.69
CA TYR A 159 4.76 -15.61 0.42
C TYR A 159 4.64 -17.13 0.56
N VAL A 160 3.99 -17.62 1.63
CA VAL A 160 3.78 -19.05 1.85
C VAL A 160 2.95 -19.67 0.73
N THR A 161 1.89 -18.99 0.28
CA THR A 161 1.06 -19.44 -0.85
C THR A 161 1.87 -19.52 -2.14
N ILE A 162 2.62 -18.45 -2.49
CA ILE A 162 3.49 -18.44 -3.68
C ILE A 162 4.54 -19.54 -3.59
N LYS A 163 5.17 -19.71 -2.43
CA LYS A 163 6.18 -20.76 -2.20
C LYS A 163 5.59 -22.16 -2.37
N GLY A 164 4.35 -22.38 -1.91
CA GLY A 164 3.62 -23.63 -2.11
C GLY A 164 3.40 -23.95 -3.59
N GLU A 165 2.97 -22.96 -4.38
CA GLU A 165 2.80 -23.08 -5.84
C GLU A 165 4.13 -23.37 -6.56
N VAL A 166 5.20 -22.67 -6.19
CA VAL A 166 6.55 -22.94 -6.73
C VAL A 166 7.01 -24.35 -6.38
N GLY A 167 6.71 -24.85 -5.17
CA GLY A 167 6.98 -26.23 -4.80
C GLY A 167 6.26 -27.24 -5.70
N ARG A 168 5.01 -26.96 -6.09
CA ARG A 168 4.21 -27.78 -7.02
C ARG A 168 4.79 -27.83 -8.43
N SER A 169 5.53 -26.80 -8.84
CA SER A 169 6.26 -26.74 -10.12
C SER A 169 7.31 -27.85 -10.26
N ARG A 170 7.79 -28.44 -9.14
CA ARG A 170 8.91 -29.41 -9.12
C ARG A 170 10.13 -28.88 -9.89
N ASN A 171 10.52 -27.63 -9.61
CA ASN A 171 11.60 -26.91 -10.31
C ASN A 171 11.38 -26.82 -11.84
N GLY A 172 10.15 -26.57 -12.29
CA GLY A 172 9.81 -26.40 -13.70
C GLY A 172 9.63 -27.72 -14.48
N THR A 173 9.68 -28.87 -13.79
CA THR A 173 9.47 -30.19 -14.44
C THR A 173 8.00 -30.62 -14.45
N ALA A 174 7.14 -29.97 -13.65
CA ALA A 174 5.71 -30.23 -13.68
C ALA A 174 5.02 -29.55 -14.89
N PRO A 175 3.95 -30.16 -15.44
CA PRO A 175 3.14 -29.52 -16.48
C PRO A 175 2.64 -28.15 -16.02
N HIS A 176 2.60 -27.16 -16.92
CA HIS A 176 2.17 -25.79 -16.59
C HIS A 176 0.71 -25.73 -16.09
N SER A 177 -0.13 -26.71 -16.42
CA SER A 177 -1.50 -26.81 -15.89
C SER A 177 -1.56 -27.15 -14.39
N ALA A 178 -0.48 -27.74 -13.84
CA ALA A 178 -0.42 -28.31 -12.49
C ALA A 178 0.06 -27.32 -11.41
N TRP A 179 0.51 -26.13 -11.79
CA TRP A 179 0.94 -25.08 -10.86
C TRP A 179 0.54 -23.71 -11.39
N ARG A 180 0.65 -22.67 -10.55
CA ARG A 180 0.38 -21.29 -10.94
C ARG A 180 1.66 -20.45 -10.84
N ASN A 181 1.96 -19.70 -11.89
CA ASN A 181 3.08 -18.78 -11.91
C ASN A 181 2.67 -17.38 -11.43
N TYR A 182 3.59 -16.41 -11.49
CA TYR A 182 3.29 -15.04 -11.05
C TYR A 182 2.17 -14.38 -11.86
N ASP A 183 2.09 -14.63 -13.18
CA ASP A 183 1.04 -14.07 -14.03
C ASP A 183 -0.34 -14.64 -13.66
N ASP A 184 -0.44 -15.94 -13.43
CA ASP A 184 -1.69 -16.58 -12.98
C ASP A 184 -2.15 -16.03 -11.62
N ILE A 185 -1.21 -15.85 -10.69
CA ILE A 185 -1.48 -15.28 -9.37
C ILE A 185 -1.92 -13.83 -9.51
N ASN A 186 -1.26 -13.07 -10.37
CA ASN A 186 -1.61 -11.67 -10.60
C ASN A 186 -2.98 -11.53 -11.29
N GLU A 187 -3.30 -12.43 -12.23
CA GLU A 187 -4.60 -12.50 -12.91
C GLU A 187 -5.76 -12.69 -11.92
N TYR A 188 -5.52 -13.43 -10.84
CA TYR A 188 -6.50 -13.60 -9.78
C TYR A 188 -7.01 -12.27 -9.20
N PHE A 189 -6.14 -11.27 -9.10
CA PHE A 189 -6.47 -9.94 -8.57
C PHE A 189 -7.20 -9.04 -9.56
N TRP A 190 -7.40 -9.48 -10.80
CA TRP A 190 -8.25 -8.82 -11.79
C TRP A 190 -9.73 -9.18 -11.69
N SER A 191 -10.15 -10.14 -10.86
CA SER A 191 -11.58 -10.47 -10.76
C SER A 191 -12.05 -11.11 -9.45
N ARG A 192 -11.23 -11.98 -8.84
CA ARG A 192 -11.69 -12.87 -7.76
C ARG A 192 -11.28 -12.41 -6.37
N CYS A 193 -10.34 -11.48 -6.26
CA CYS A 193 -9.75 -11.04 -4.99
C CYS A 193 -10.80 -10.59 -3.96
N PHE A 194 -11.74 -9.71 -4.32
CA PHE A 194 -12.77 -9.20 -3.41
C PHE A 194 -13.85 -10.22 -3.01
N GLN A 195 -13.98 -11.34 -3.73
CA GLN A 195 -15.01 -12.35 -3.46
C GLN A 195 -14.49 -13.45 -2.55
N ARG A 196 -13.19 -13.74 -2.62
CA ARG A 196 -12.60 -14.95 -2.01
C ARG A 196 -11.54 -14.64 -0.97
N ILE A 197 -10.74 -13.58 -1.16
CA ILE A 197 -9.75 -13.17 -0.17
C ILE A 197 -10.45 -12.25 0.82
N LYS A 198 -10.48 -12.68 2.09
CA LYS A 198 -10.99 -11.85 3.18
C LYS A 198 -9.93 -10.84 3.61
N TRP A 199 -10.40 -9.71 4.14
CA TRP A 199 -9.58 -8.74 4.84
C TRP A 199 -10.17 -8.48 6.22
N PRO A 200 -9.41 -8.68 7.33
CA PRO A 200 -8.03 -9.14 7.40
C PRO A 200 -7.80 -10.53 6.78
N ILE A 201 -6.55 -10.80 6.38
CA ILE A 201 -6.19 -12.06 5.71
C ILE A 201 -6.40 -13.24 6.66
N ASP A 202 -7.25 -14.17 6.25
CA ASP A 202 -7.40 -15.46 6.92
C ASP A 202 -6.51 -16.49 6.24
N ILE A 203 -5.42 -16.86 6.93
CA ILE A 203 -4.39 -17.80 6.47
C ILE A 203 -4.98 -19.18 6.11
N ARG A 204 -6.15 -19.54 6.65
CA ARG A 204 -6.81 -20.83 6.35
C ARG A 204 -7.55 -20.84 5.01
N ASN A 205 -7.74 -19.67 4.39
CA ASN A 205 -8.59 -19.47 3.21
C ASN A 205 -7.81 -18.94 1.98
N ILE A 206 -6.47 -18.93 2.03
CA ILE A 206 -5.60 -18.59 0.89
C ILE A 206 -4.94 -19.84 0.32
#